data_AF-A0A957MY77-F1
#
_entry.id   AF-A0A957MY77-F1
#
_cell.length_a   1.000
_cell.length_b   1.000
_cell.length_c   1.000
_cell.angle_alpha   90.00
_cell.angle_beta   90.00
_cell.angle_gamma   90.00
#
_symmetry.space_group_name_H-M   'P 1'
#
loop_
_entity.id
_entity.type
_entity.pdbx_description
1 polymer ?
#
loop_
_entity_poly.entity_id
_entity_poly.type
_entity_poly.pdbx_seq_one_letter_code
_entity_poly.pdbx_strand_id
1 'polypeptide(L)'
;LLQELDKGKLPILDSLDPNYLNLPFDPENKYTLPYQAGTDSIVVNTAAVETAPQSFADLWNPEYAGRLVMLDDSRAIIGMT
;
A
#
# COMPACT_ATOMS: atom_id res chain seq x y z
N LEU A 1 6.39 20.04 -4.70
CA LEU A 1 5.99 21.02 -3.67
C LEU A 1 4.48 21.23 -3.78
N LEU A 2 3.79 21.48 -2.65
CA LEU A 2 2.33 21.59 -2.55
C LEU A 2 1.93 22.90 -1.84
N GLN A 3 0.74 23.40 -2.13
CA GLN A 3 0.11 24.54 -1.43
C GLN A 3 -0.92 24.02 -0.41
N GLU A 4 -1.23 24.83 0.61
CA GLU A 4 -2.25 24.47 1.60
C GLU A 4 -3.65 24.43 0.98
N LEU A 5 -4.46 23.49 1.47
CA LEU A 5 -5.83 23.30 1.06
C LEU A 5 -6.76 24.29 1.78
N ASP A 6 -7.57 25.01 1.01
CA ASP A 6 -8.69 25.80 1.55
C ASP A 6 -9.85 24.87 1.93
N LYS A 7 -9.89 24.46 3.19
CA LYS A 7 -10.91 23.56 3.73
C LYS A 7 -12.33 24.11 3.61
N GLY A 8 -12.51 25.43 3.54
CA GLY A 8 -13.83 26.04 3.32
C GLY A 8 -14.45 25.69 1.97
N LYS A 9 -13.65 25.21 1.02
CA LYS A 9 -14.07 24.78 -0.32
C LYS A 9 -14.21 23.26 -0.47
N LEU A 10 -14.03 22.51 0.60
CA LEU A 10 -13.99 21.04 0.58
C LEU A 10 -15.17 20.48 1.40
N PRO A 11 -16.38 20.41 0.82
CA PRO A 11 -17.58 19.96 1.55
C PRO A 11 -17.54 18.47 1.92
N ILE A 12 -16.58 17.72 1.38
CA ILE A 12 -16.47 16.27 1.54
C ILE A 12 -15.67 15.85 2.79
N LEU A 13 -15.08 16.80 3.54
CA LEU A 13 -14.13 16.48 4.61
C LEU A 13 -14.75 15.55 5.67
N ASP A 14 -16.01 15.78 6.03
CA ASP A 14 -16.72 14.96 7.03
C ASP A 14 -17.13 13.57 6.51
N SER A 15 -17.01 13.34 5.20
CA SER A 15 -17.33 12.05 4.56
C SER A 15 -16.10 11.14 4.42
N LEU A 16 -14.90 11.64 4.72
CA LEU A 16 -13.67 10.88 4.61
C LEU A 16 -13.49 9.98 5.83
N ASP A 17 -12.97 8.77 5.60
CA ASP A 17 -12.68 7.84 6.68
C ASP A 17 -11.54 8.42 7.56
N PRO A 18 -11.78 8.62 8.88
CA PRO A 18 -10.82 9.23 9.79
C PRO A 18 -9.52 8.45 9.94
N ASN A 19 -9.51 7.15 9.59
CA ASN A 19 -8.28 6.34 9.61
C ASN A 19 -7.25 6.79 8.56
N TYR A 20 -7.67 7.55 7.55
CA TYR A 20 -6.80 8.10 6.50
C TYR A 20 -6.56 9.60 6.63
N LEU A 21 -7.00 10.19 7.74
CA LEU A 21 -6.79 11.60 8.08
C LEU A 21 -5.72 11.71 9.19
N ASN A 22 -5.11 12.89 9.30
CA ASN A 22 -4.10 13.22 10.32
C ASN A 22 -2.93 12.23 10.40
N LEU A 23 -2.52 11.66 9.26
CA LEU A 23 -1.38 10.76 9.20
C LEU A 23 -0.07 11.52 9.48
N PRO A 24 0.98 10.85 9.99
CA PRO A 24 2.21 11.53 10.43
C PRO A 24 2.92 12.38 9.37
N PHE A 25 2.69 12.11 8.08
CA PHE A 25 3.29 12.86 6.98
C PHE A 25 2.58 14.20 6.68
N ASP A 26 1.32 14.37 7.11
CA ASP A 26 0.54 15.61 6.96
C ASP A 26 -0.51 15.73 8.09
N PRO A 27 -0.08 16.04 9.33
CA PRO A 27 -1.01 16.28 10.43
C PRO A 27 -1.99 17.40 10.09
N GLU A 28 -3.24 17.25 10.50
CA GLU A 28 -4.36 18.14 10.15
C GLU A 28 -4.72 18.17 8.66
N ASN A 29 -4.13 17.34 7.79
CA ASN A 29 -4.42 17.32 6.35
C ASN A 29 -4.32 18.73 5.73
N LYS A 30 -3.18 19.43 5.96
CA LYS A 30 -2.98 20.80 5.45
C LYS A 30 -2.75 20.81 3.96
N TYR A 31 -2.17 19.74 3.41
CA TYR A 31 -1.73 19.68 2.02
C TYR A 31 -2.39 18.54 1.24
N THR A 32 -2.91 17.51 1.92
CA THR A 32 -3.32 16.24 1.29
C THR A 32 -4.70 15.77 1.75
N LEU A 33 -5.44 15.15 0.83
CA LEU A 33 -6.64 14.36 1.14
C LEU A 33 -6.50 12.95 0.54
N PRO A 34 -7.04 11.92 1.21
CA PRO A 34 -7.03 10.57 0.67
C PRO A 34 -7.87 10.49 -0.61
N TYR A 35 -7.33 9.83 -1.63
CA TYR A 35 -8.04 9.51 -2.86
C TYR A 35 -8.34 8.01 -2.93
N GLN A 36 -7.29 7.20 -2.85
CA GLN A 36 -7.36 5.74 -2.76
C GLN A 36 -6.31 5.25 -1.77
N ALA A 37 -6.64 4.19 -1.05
CA ALA A 37 -5.73 3.48 -0.15
C ALA A 37 -5.69 2.00 -0.55
N GLY A 38 -4.56 1.37 -0.29
CA GLY A 38 -4.33 -0.04 -0.58
C GLY A 38 -3.07 -0.53 0.10
N THR A 39 -2.82 -1.83 -0.04
CA THR A 39 -1.60 -2.49 0.43
C THR A 39 -1.05 -3.36 -0.69
N ASP A 40 0.27 -3.53 -0.71
CA ASP A 40 0.89 -4.57 -1.52
C ASP A 40 0.58 -5.95 -0.92
N SER A 41 0.45 -6.97 -1.76
CA SER A 41 0.04 -8.31 -1.36
C SER A 41 0.68 -9.39 -2.24
N ILE A 42 0.73 -10.60 -1.72
CA ILE A 42 1.12 -11.79 -2.47
C ILE A 42 -0.08 -12.23 -3.31
N VAL A 43 0.10 -12.25 -4.64
CA VAL A 43 -0.91 -12.74 -5.58
C VAL A 43 -0.41 -14.02 -6.21
N VAL A 44 -1.22 -15.09 -6.15
CA VAL A 44 -0.85 -16.42 -6.63
C VAL A 44 -1.75 -16.89 -7.77
N ASN A 45 -1.16 -17.61 -8.73
CA ASN A 45 -1.92 -18.41 -9.68
C ASN A 45 -2.27 -19.76 -9.03
N THR A 46 -3.52 -19.89 -8.56
CA THR A 46 -4.01 -21.07 -7.83
C THR A 46 -4.08 -22.35 -8.67
N ALA A 47 -3.99 -22.26 -9.99
CA ALA A 47 -3.87 -23.45 -10.84
C ALA A 47 -2.43 -24.03 -10.87
N ALA A 48 -1.44 -23.25 -10.42
CA ALA A 48 -0.02 -23.60 -10.49
C ALA A 48 0.68 -23.64 -9.12
N VAL A 49 -0.01 -23.21 -8.06
CA VAL A 49 0.49 -23.15 -6.68
C VAL A 49 -0.56 -23.81 -5.79
N GLU A 50 -0.23 -25.00 -5.27
CA GLU A 50 -1.16 -25.78 -4.44
C GLU A 50 -1.29 -25.21 -3.02
N THR A 51 -0.17 -24.75 -2.43
CA THR A 51 -0.14 -24.13 -1.11
C THR A 51 0.32 -22.69 -1.25
N ALA A 52 -0.58 -21.74 -0.94
CA ALA A 52 -0.28 -20.32 -1.05
C ALA A 52 0.70 -19.88 0.07
N PRO A 53 1.70 -19.04 -0.23
CA PRO A 53 2.57 -18.46 0.80
C PRO A 53 1.74 -17.63 1.78
N GLN A 54 2.09 -17.67 3.07
CA GLN A 54 1.38 -16.94 4.13
C GLN A 54 2.17 -15.73 4.64
N SER A 55 3.45 -15.62 4.25
CA SER A 55 4.36 -14.53 4.60
C SER A 55 5.28 -14.21 3.43
N PHE A 56 5.94 -13.03 3.47
CA PHE A 56 6.97 -12.71 2.49
C PHE A 56 8.16 -13.67 2.59
N ALA A 57 8.54 -14.12 3.80
CA ALA A 57 9.60 -15.08 4.01
C ALA A 57 9.39 -16.40 3.24
N ASP A 58 8.13 -16.83 3.08
CA ASP A 58 7.81 -18.06 2.34
C ASP A 58 8.20 -17.98 0.86
N LEU A 59 8.30 -16.77 0.27
CA LEU A 59 8.71 -16.61 -1.13
C LEU A 59 10.17 -17.04 -1.39
N TRP A 60 10.97 -17.24 -0.34
CA TRP A 60 12.35 -17.74 -0.43
C TRP A 60 12.42 -19.27 -0.45
N ASN A 61 11.27 -19.95 -0.42
CA ASN A 61 11.20 -21.39 -0.65
C ASN A 61 11.80 -21.72 -2.04
N PRO A 62 12.76 -22.67 -2.13
CA PRO A 62 13.34 -23.10 -3.40
C PRO A 62 12.32 -23.51 -4.48
N GLU A 63 11.10 -23.91 -4.12
CA GLU A 63 10.05 -24.26 -5.10
C GLU A 63 9.63 -23.08 -6.01
N TYR A 64 9.86 -21.85 -5.55
CA TYR A 64 9.51 -20.62 -6.28
C TYR A 64 10.66 -20.07 -7.13
N ALA A 65 11.82 -20.74 -7.16
CA ALA A 65 12.96 -20.30 -7.95
C ALA A 65 12.60 -20.13 -9.44
N GLY A 66 12.83 -18.93 -9.99
CA GLY A 66 12.49 -18.60 -11.37
C GLY A 66 10.99 -18.43 -11.66
N ARG A 67 10.14 -18.37 -10.62
CA ARG A 67 8.67 -18.30 -10.74
C ARG A 67 8.06 -17.05 -10.09
N LEU A 68 8.89 -16.13 -9.60
CA LEU A 68 8.45 -14.88 -8.96
C LEU A 68 8.49 -13.70 -9.95
N VAL A 69 7.47 -12.85 -9.89
CA VAL A 69 7.46 -11.51 -10.47
C VAL A 69 7.35 -10.52 -9.33
N MET A 70 8.28 -9.58 -9.27
CA MET A 70 8.41 -8.65 -8.15
C MET A 70 8.20 -7.21 -8.63
N LEU A 71 7.76 -6.33 -7.72
CA LEU A 71 7.68 -4.91 -7.99
C LEU A 71 9.07 -4.32 -8.21
N ASP A 72 9.20 -3.44 -9.19
CA ASP A 72 10.38 -2.60 -9.35
C ASP A 72 10.23 -1.32 -8.49
N ASP A 73 10.06 -1.49 -7.18
CA ASP A 73 10.01 -0.43 -6.17
C ASP A 73 10.90 -0.81 -4.98
N SER A 74 11.90 0.02 -4.70
CA SER A 74 12.89 -0.28 -3.66
C SER A 74 12.31 -0.28 -2.25
N ARG A 75 11.28 0.52 -1.96
CA ARG A 75 10.67 0.59 -0.63
C ARG A 75 9.87 -0.68 -0.36
N ALA A 76 9.12 -1.15 -1.36
CA ALA A 76 8.40 -2.40 -1.28
C ALA A 76 9.36 -3.58 -1.09
N ILE A 77 10.37 -3.72 -1.94
CA ILE A 77 11.29 -4.87 -1.91
C ILE A 77 12.17 -4.89 -0.67
N ILE A 78 12.73 -3.75 -0.24
CA ILE A 78 13.55 -3.69 0.98
C ILE A 78 12.68 -3.85 2.24
N GLY A 79 11.42 -3.39 2.19
CA GLY A 79 10.46 -3.47 3.30
C GLY A 79 9.77 -4.82 3.45
N MET A 80 9.96 -5.77 2.53
CA MET A 80 9.45 -7.14 2.67
C MET A 80 10.18 -7.85 3.82
N THR A 81 9.48 -8.03 4.94
CA THR A 81 9.96 -8.77 6.13
C THR A 81 9.10 -9.98 6.42
#